data_AF-A0A3A8N9W6-F1
#
_entry.id   AF-A0A3A8N9W6-F1
#
_cell.length_a   1.000
_cell.length_b   1.000
_cell.length_c   1.000
_cell.angle_alpha   90.00
_cell.angle_beta   90.00
_cell.angle_gamma   90.00
#
_symmetry.space_group_name_H-M   'P 1'
#
loop_
_entity.id
_entity.type
_entity.pdbx_description
1 polymer ?
#
loop_
_entity_poly.entity_id
_entity_poly.type
_entity_poly.pdbx_seq_one_letter_code
_entity_poly.pdbx_strand_id
1 'polypeptide(L)'
;MIDEGDFMSRRKLRRAFSRLLLLAPVSTLGMACSSTWGCESDSMQRMYLLGEIRLSDGGVATADMSCEALCAQVGGGAPCSIKPAAQNSLDSHEVWCEVPFLCEGRRPEGLCSDGALAVGVPALGALFAKMAHLEAASVPAFERLADELASHGAPERLVRAARRSAGEEVRHARVMEALAVQHGAAMPELTVAPFQPRSLEALALENAVEGCVRETFGALLAQWQARCAEDAAVRESLGTIAPDELRHAELSWAIDAWALGRLSVEARARVEAARREAWRALERDAESSHLPGAVARQSGLPSPEVARRLARELAQAMTAPLPV
;
A
#
# COMPACT_ATOMS: atom_id res chain seq x y z
N MET A 1 -32.65 -3.18 -6.60
CA MET A 1 -32.11 -4.52 -6.93
C MET A 1 -30.60 -4.44 -6.90
N ILE A 2 -29.95 -5.23 -6.06
CA ILE A 2 -28.49 -5.42 -6.11
C ILE A 2 -28.25 -6.21 -7.40
N ASP A 3 -27.33 -5.72 -8.24
CA ASP A 3 -26.92 -6.40 -9.47
C ASP A 3 -26.26 -7.74 -9.10
N GLU A 4 -26.63 -8.85 -9.74
CA GLU A 4 -26.12 -10.18 -9.38
C GLU A 4 -24.59 -10.25 -9.45
N GLY A 5 -23.98 -9.51 -10.39
CA GLY A 5 -22.52 -9.40 -10.51
C GLY A 5 -21.86 -8.71 -9.31
N ASP A 6 -22.50 -7.68 -8.74
CA ASP A 6 -22.04 -6.98 -7.53
C ASP A 6 -22.09 -7.92 -6.32
N PHE A 7 -23.21 -8.64 -6.15
CA PHE A 7 -23.37 -9.58 -5.04
C PHE A 7 -22.34 -10.74 -5.07
N MET A 8 -22.07 -11.28 -6.25
CA MET A 8 -21.10 -12.37 -6.43
C MET A 8 -19.67 -11.93 -6.11
N SER A 9 -19.26 -10.75 -6.58
CA SER A 9 -17.92 -10.19 -6.31
C SER A 9 -17.71 -9.94 -4.82
N ARG A 10 -18.70 -9.37 -4.12
CA ARG A 10 -18.61 -9.15 -2.65
C ARG A 10 -18.48 -10.46 -1.87
N ARG A 11 -19.28 -11.47 -2.22
CA ARG A 11 -19.22 -12.77 -1.54
C ARG A 11 -17.86 -13.45 -1.75
N LYS A 12 -17.32 -13.34 -2.96
CA LYS A 12 -16.00 -13.89 -3.33
C LYS A 12 -14.89 -13.19 -2.56
N LEU A 13 -14.90 -11.85 -2.54
CA LEU A 13 -13.94 -11.03 -1.81
C LEU A 13 -13.94 -11.35 -0.31
N ARG A 14 -15.10 -11.32 0.35
CA ARG A 14 -15.21 -11.62 1.79
C ARG A 14 -14.75 -13.03 2.13
N ARG A 15 -15.03 -14.02 1.26
CA ARG A 15 -14.54 -15.40 1.44
C ARG A 15 -13.03 -15.49 1.28
N ALA A 16 -12.45 -14.80 0.30
CA ALA A 16 -11.01 -14.74 0.11
C ALA A 16 -10.33 -14.15 1.35
N PHE A 17 -10.81 -12.99 1.82
CA PHE A 17 -10.32 -12.34 3.04
C PHE A 17 -10.42 -13.24 4.26
N SER A 18 -11.59 -13.86 4.48
CA SER A 18 -11.77 -14.76 5.62
C SER A 18 -10.76 -15.91 5.60
N ARG A 19 -10.47 -16.50 4.43
CA ARG A 19 -9.50 -17.60 4.30
C ARG A 19 -8.07 -17.13 4.49
N LEU A 20 -7.71 -15.98 3.91
CA LEU A 20 -6.34 -15.45 3.98
C LEU A 20 -6.00 -14.95 5.38
N LEU A 21 -6.95 -14.34 6.07
CA LEU A 21 -6.77 -13.86 7.44
C LEU A 21 -6.79 -14.97 8.50
N LEU A 22 -7.13 -16.21 8.16
CA LEU A 22 -6.89 -17.37 9.05
C LEU A 22 -5.40 -17.71 9.17
N LEU A 23 -4.60 -17.29 8.18
CA LEU A 23 -3.14 -17.45 8.21
C LEU A 23 -2.44 -16.33 8.99
N ALA A 24 -3.17 -15.28 9.36
CA ALA A 24 -2.63 -14.18 10.14
C ALA A 24 -2.33 -14.65 11.57
N PRO A 25 -1.07 -14.57 12.05
CA PRO A 25 -0.77 -14.86 13.44
C PRO A 25 -1.54 -13.90 14.33
N VAL A 26 -2.27 -14.45 15.31
CA VAL A 26 -2.81 -13.65 16.41
C VAL A 26 -1.64 -13.37 17.33
N SER A 27 -1.30 -12.09 17.57
CA SER A 27 -0.11 -11.66 18.32
C SER A 27 -0.11 -12.03 19.82
N THR A 28 -0.84 -13.08 20.22
CA THR A 28 -0.80 -13.62 21.58
C THR A 28 0.50 -14.36 21.89
N LEU A 29 1.30 -14.77 20.90
CA LEU A 29 2.58 -15.48 21.13
C LEU A 29 3.61 -15.08 20.06
N GLY A 30 4.70 -14.46 20.50
CA GLY A 30 5.77 -13.96 19.65
C GLY A 30 6.48 -15.07 18.87
N MET A 31 6.45 -14.98 17.54
CA MET A 31 7.46 -15.57 16.67
C MET A 31 7.70 -14.60 15.51
N ALA A 32 8.91 -14.03 15.47
CA ALA A 32 9.39 -13.20 14.39
C ALA A 32 10.33 -14.02 13.50
N CYS A 33 10.16 -13.93 12.18
CA CYS A 33 11.12 -14.45 11.21
C CYS A 33 11.78 -13.28 10.45
N SER A 34 13.07 -13.50 10.13
CA SER A 34 14.03 -12.55 9.55
C SER A 34 14.46 -13.03 8.16
N SER A 35 14.60 -12.13 7.18
CA SER A 35 15.73 -12.01 6.21
C SER A 35 15.40 -11.07 5.02
N THR A 36 16.39 -10.88 4.13
CA THR A 36 16.79 -9.68 3.38
C THR A 36 16.70 -9.80 1.83
N TRP A 37 16.90 -8.66 1.13
CA TRP A 37 17.18 -8.41 -0.32
C TRP A 37 15.98 -8.22 -1.27
N GLY A 38 16.00 -7.16 -2.10
CA GLY A 38 14.82 -6.57 -2.76
C GLY A 38 14.90 -6.21 -4.25
N CYS A 39 13.90 -5.44 -4.73
CA CYS A 39 13.85 -4.47 -5.86
C CYS A 39 12.42 -3.90 -6.17
N GLU A 40 12.25 -2.56 -6.03
CA GLU A 40 11.21 -1.58 -6.48
C GLU A 40 9.70 -1.91 -6.63
N SER A 41 8.84 -1.16 -5.91
CA SER A 41 8.13 0.03 -6.43
C SER A 41 7.81 1.02 -5.27
N ASP A 42 7.97 2.33 -5.52
CA ASP A 42 8.07 3.47 -4.57
C ASP A 42 9.10 3.34 -3.43
N SER A 43 10.19 4.09 -3.60
CA SER A 43 11.35 4.13 -2.73
C SER A 43 11.23 5.23 -1.66
N MET A 44 11.86 5.02 -0.50
CA MET A 44 12.03 6.04 0.54
C MET A 44 13.52 6.19 0.86
N GLN A 45 14.03 7.43 0.86
CA GLN A 45 15.37 7.68 1.38
C GLN A 45 15.40 7.46 2.89
N ARG A 46 16.30 6.59 3.34
CA ARG A 46 16.55 6.31 4.75
C ARG A 46 18.00 6.50 5.12
N MET A 47 18.22 7.05 6.29
CA MET A 47 19.53 7.20 6.91
C MET A 47 19.77 6.04 7.89
N TYR A 48 20.97 5.47 7.85
CA TYR A 48 21.48 4.45 8.76
C TYR A 48 22.82 4.91 9.30
N LEU A 49 23.09 4.70 10.59
CA LEU A 49 24.45 4.85 11.10
C LEU A 49 25.26 3.64 10.66
N LEU A 50 26.45 3.88 10.11
CA LEU A 50 27.34 2.85 9.60
C LEU A 50 27.59 1.72 10.62
N GLY A 51 27.80 2.09 11.89
CA GLY A 51 28.03 1.15 12.98
C GLY A 51 26.80 0.31 13.40
N GLU A 52 25.62 0.63 12.89
CA GLU A 52 24.38 -0.11 13.14
C GLU A 52 24.03 -1.09 12.01
N ILE A 53 24.66 -0.95 10.84
CA ILE A 53 24.46 -1.85 9.70
C ILE A 53 25.17 -3.17 9.99
N ARG A 54 24.39 -4.25 10.03
CA ARG A 54 24.89 -5.62 10.21
C ARG A 54 25.11 -6.28 8.87
N LEU A 55 26.27 -6.90 8.71
CA LEU A 55 26.63 -7.64 7.52
C LEU A 55 26.04 -9.05 7.56
N SER A 56 25.88 -9.66 6.39
CA SER A 56 25.38 -11.03 6.23
C SER A 56 26.21 -12.11 6.96
N ASP A 57 27.48 -11.81 7.29
CA ASP A 57 28.36 -12.69 8.05
C ASP A 57 28.32 -12.44 9.59
N GLY A 58 27.44 -11.55 10.05
CA GLY A 58 27.31 -11.16 11.45
C GLY A 58 28.26 -10.03 11.88
N GLY A 59 29.09 -9.53 10.98
CA GLY A 59 29.95 -8.36 11.18
C GLY A 59 29.19 -7.03 11.27
N VAL A 60 29.91 -5.97 11.58
CA VAL A 60 29.43 -4.58 11.51
C VAL A 60 30.03 -3.94 10.26
N ALA A 61 29.23 -3.13 9.57
CA ALA A 61 29.70 -2.46 8.38
C ALA A 61 30.78 -1.41 8.68
N THR A 62 31.69 -1.23 7.72
CA THR A 62 32.88 -0.40 7.85
C THR A 62 32.96 0.64 6.73
N ALA A 63 33.71 1.71 6.95
CA ALA A 63 33.71 2.90 6.09
C ALA A 63 34.38 2.68 4.72
N ASP A 64 35.06 1.55 4.54
CA ASP A 64 35.67 1.09 3.28
C ASP A 64 34.68 0.42 2.32
N MET A 65 33.47 0.08 2.80
CA MET A 65 32.43 -0.48 1.96
C MET A 65 31.79 0.59 1.07
N SER A 66 31.44 0.23 -0.17
CA SER A 66 30.74 1.15 -1.06
C SER A 66 29.32 1.43 -0.53
N CYS A 67 28.80 2.61 -0.88
CA CYS A 67 27.46 3.02 -0.51
C CYS A 67 26.40 2.01 -0.92
N GLU A 68 26.51 1.45 -2.12
CA GLU A 68 25.60 0.43 -2.65
C GLU A 68 25.71 -0.85 -1.84
N ALA A 69 26.92 -1.29 -1.50
CA ALA A 69 27.13 -2.49 -0.69
C ALA A 69 26.53 -2.35 0.72
N LEU A 70 26.67 -1.16 1.33
CA LEU A 70 26.08 -0.82 2.62
C LEU A 70 24.56 -0.77 2.55
N CYS A 71 24.01 -0.10 1.54
CA CYS A 71 22.58 -0.01 1.34
C CYS A 71 21.95 -1.36 1.06
N ALA A 72 22.64 -2.23 0.33
CA ALA A 72 22.13 -3.55 0.04
C ALA A 72 22.02 -4.44 1.30
N GLN A 73 22.87 -4.22 2.33
CA GLN A 73 22.72 -4.90 3.64
C GLN A 73 21.43 -4.53 4.36
N VAL A 74 20.91 -3.32 4.12
CA VAL A 74 19.66 -2.81 4.69
C VAL A 74 18.51 -2.84 3.69
N GLY A 75 18.66 -3.65 2.63
CA GLY A 75 17.66 -3.84 1.57
C GLY A 75 17.35 -2.61 0.74
N GLY A 76 18.24 -1.61 0.76
CA GLY A 76 18.14 -0.41 -0.05
C GLY A 76 19.01 -0.45 -1.31
N GLY A 77 18.74 0.47 -2.23
CA GLY A 77 19.42 0.64 -3.51
C GLY A 77 19.91 2.07 -3.73
N ALA A 78 20.41 2.31 -4.95
CA ALA A 78 20.78 3.63 -5.43
C ALA A 78 19.53 4.38 -5.96
N PRO A 79 19.48 5.74 -5.88
CA PRO A 79 20.53 6.63 -5.41
C PRO A 79 20.80 6.54 -3.90
N CYS A 80 22.08 6.44 -3.55
CA CYS A 80 22.53 6.33 -2.17
C CYS A 80 23.68 7.32 -1.90
N SER A 81 23.91 7.70 -0.64
CA SER A 81 25.07 8.53 -0.27
C SER A 81 25.64 8.17 1.10
N ILE A 82 26.95 8.41 1.30
CA ILE A 82 27.58 8.32 2.62
C ILE A 82 28.03 9.73 3.02
N LYS A 83 27.69 10.16 4.22
CA LYS A 83 28.11 11.46 4.77
C LYS A 83 28.70 11.29 6.17
N PRO A 84 29.67 12.13 6.59
CA PRO A 84 30.07 12.19 8.00
C PRO A 84 28.87 12.56 8.87
N ALA A 85 28.70 11.92 10.03
CA ALA A 85 27.59 12.23 10.91
C ALA A 85 27.71 13.64 11.49
N ALA A 86 26.58 14.34 11.62
CA ALA A 86 26.57 15.76 12.00
C ALA A 86 26.94 16.05 13.47
N GLN A 87 27.12 15.03 14.32
CA GLN A 87 27.37 15.20 15.77
C GLN A 87 28.61 14.43 16.25
N ASN A 88 29.66 15.19 16.57
CA ASN A 88 30.78 15.00 17.52
C ASN A 88 31.20 13.57 17.95
N SER A 89 31.09 12.59 17.07
CA SER A 89 31.74 11.29 17.19
C SER A 89 32.71 11.19 16.04
N LEU A 90 33.99 11.36 16.34
CA LEU A 90 35.07 11.01 15.42
C LEU A 90 34.79 9.58 14.94
N ASP A 91 34.65 9.43 13.62
CA ASP A 91 34.47 8.18 12.87
C ASP A 91 33.04 7.64 12.61
N SER A 92 31.96 8.34 13.01
CA SER A 92 30.61 7.91 12.62
C SER A 92 30.19 8.44 11.24
N HIS A 93 29.73 7.53 10.38
CA HIS A 93 29.23 7.84 9.03
C HIS A 93 27.73 7.54 8.97
N GLU A 94 26.98 8.40 8.28
CA GLU A 94 25.58 8.22 7.93
C GLU A 94 25.49 7.69 6.50
N VAL A 95 24.83 6.55 6.32
CA VAL A 95 24.57 5.91 5.03
C VAL A 95 23.12 6.14 4.65
N TRP A 96 22.90 6.59 3.42
CA TRP A 96 21.61 6.99 2.89
C TRP A 96 21.20 6.08 1.77
N CYS A 97 20.09 5.40 1.92
CA CYS A 97 19.66 4.33 1.03
C CYS A 97 18.22 4.55 0.60
N GLU A 98 17.91 4.25 -0.65
CA GLU A 98 16.54 4.14 -1.12
C GLU A 98 15.98 2.76 -0.79
N VAL A 99 14.91 2.65 0.00
CA VAL A 99 14.27 1.36 0.32
C VAL A 99 12.83 1.32 -0.20
N PRO A 100 12.44 0.28 -0.96
CA PRO A 100 11.05 0.09 -1.38
C PRO A 100 10.20 -0.43 -0.23
N PHE A 101 8.96 0.03 -0.12
CA PHE A 101 8.01 -0.56 0.81
C PHE A 101 6.60 -0.62 0.23
N LEU A 102 5.90 -1.69 0.54
CA LEU A 102 4.55 -1.92 0.08
C LEU A 102 3.54 -1.10 0.89
N CYS A 103 2.94 -0.11 0.24
CA CYS A 103 1.74 0.57 0.75
C CYS A 103 0.78 0.82 -0.41
N GLU A 104 -0.43 0.30 -0.23
CA GLU A 104 -1.39 0.05 -1.30
C GLU A 104 -2.74 0.66 -0.96
N GLY A 105 -3.38 1.23 -1.97
CA GLY A 105 -4.61 2.03 -1.90
C GLY A 105 -4.80 2.77 -3.23
N ARG A 106 -5.96 3.39 -3.44
CA ARG A 106 -6.32 4.04 -4.70
C ARG A 106 -5.56 5.34 -4.90
N ARG A 107 -4.59 5.36 -5.82
CA ARG A 107 -3.84 6.58 -6.14
C ARG A 107 -4.52 7.37 -7.27
N PRO A 108 -4.68 8.70 -7.15
CA PRO A 108 -5.19 9.49 -8.26
C PRO A 108 -4.14 9.62 -9.36
N GLU A 109 -4.56 9.46 -10.61
CA GLU A 109 -3.80 10.00 -11.75
C GLU A 109 -3.55 11.51 -11.53
N GLY A 110 -2.28 11.92 -11.50
CA GLY A 110 -1.89 13.31 -11.21
C GLY A 110 -1.43 13.57 -9.79
N LEU A 111 -1.21 12.55 -8.96
CA LEU A 111 -0.44 12.68 -7.71
C LEU A 111 0.99 13.12 -8.03
N CYS A 112 1.35 14.35 -7.67
CA CYS A 112 2.66 14.94 -8.00
C CYS A 112 3.70 14.80 -6.88
N SER A 113 3.23 14.74 -5.63
CA SER A 113 4.07 14.49 -4.46
C SER A 113 4.25 12.98 -4.25
N ASP A 114 5.48 12.53 -4.01
CA ASP A 114 5.86 11.12 -3.73
C ASP A 114 5.76 10.74 -2.25
N GLY A 115 5.34 11.70 -1.40
CA GLY A 115 5.30 11.53 0.05
C GLY A 115 6.69 11.50 0.70
N ALA A 116 7.71 12.08 0.05
CA ALA A 116 9.06 12.16 0.60
C ALA A 116 9.07 12.92 1.94
N LEU A 117 9.77 12.33 2.90
CA LEU A 117 9.98 12.91 4.22
C LEU A 117 11.40 13.43 4.35
N ALA A 118 11.57 14.36 5.29
CA ALA A 118 12.88 14.84 5.66
C ALA A 118 13.76 13.69 6.18
N VAL A 119 15.05 13.92 5.99
CA VAL A 119 16.17 13.24 6.64
C VAL A 119 15.93 12.98 8.12
N GLY A 120 16.31 11.80 8.61
CA GLY A 120 16.43 11.53 10.05
C GLY A 120 15.09 11.30 10.77
N VAL A 121 13.98 11.24 10.03
CA VAL A 121 12.68 10.86 10.56
C VAL A 121 12.69 9.38 10.96
N PRO A 122 12.16 9.00 12.14
CA PRO A 122 12.08 7.61 12.55
C PRO A 122 11.33 6.75 11.52
N ALA A 123 11.90 5.60 11.19
CA ALA A 123 11.43 4.72 10.13
C ALA A 123 9.94 4.32 10.23
N LEU A 124 9.44 4.12 11.45
CA LEU A 124 8.04 3.79 11.70
C LEU A 124 7.12 5.01 11.51
N GLY A 125 7.52 6.18 12.00
CA GLY A 125 6.78 7.43 11.76
C GLY A 125 6.74 7.77 10.27
N ALA A 126 7.84 7.58 9.55
CA ALA A 126 7.91 7.80 8.11
C ALA A 126 6.95 6.89 7.32
N LEU A 127 6.81 5.63 7.73
CA LEU A 127 5.82 4.70 7.17
C LEU A 127 4.39 5.24 7.36
N PHE A 128 4.02 5.62 8.59
CA PHE A 128 2.69 6.17 8.88
C PHE A 128 2.41 7.49 8.17
N ALA A 129 3.42 8.36 8.05
CA ALA A 129 3.28 9.62 7.33
C ALA A 129 3.01 9.41 5.84
N LYS A 130 3.65 8.40 5.22
CA LYS A 130 3.37 8.06 3.82
C LYS A 130 2.03 7.36 3.64
N MET A 131 1.60 6.52 4.60
CA MET A 131 0.23 6.00 4.60
C MET A 131 -0.79 7.14 4.69
N ALA A 132 -0.60 8.09 5.61
CA ALA A 132 -1.45 9.27 5.74
C ALA A 132 -1.54 10.08 4.44
N HIS A 133 -0.40 10.27 3.78
CA HIS A 133 -0.32 10.96 2.49
C HIS A 133 -1.09 10.23 1.38
N LEU A 134 -1.01 8.90 1.33
CA LEU A 134 -1.77 8.09 0.37
C LEU A 134 -3.27 8.13 0.65
N GLU A 135 -3.72 8.01 1.92
CA GLU A 135 -5.14 8.17 2.26
C GLU A 135 -5.63 9.58 1.90
N ALA A 136 -4.82 10.61 2.16
CA ALA A 136 -5.16 11.98 1.78
C ALA A 136 -5.28 12.14 0.26
N ALA A 137 -4.44 11.45 -0.51
CA ALA A 137 -4.51 11.42 -1.98
C ALA A 137 -5.73 10.64 -2.50
N SER A 138 -6.22 9.63 -1.76
CA SER A 138 -7.43 8.88 -2.10
C SER A 138 -8.70 9.75 -2.05
N VAL A 139 -8.73 10.81 -1.23
CA VAL A 139 -9.87 11.74 -1.13
C VAL A 139 -10.24 12.35 -2.50
N PRO A 140 -9.36 13.14 -3.16
CA PRO A 140 -9.66 13.71 -4.46
C PRO A 140 -9.84 12.62 -5.55
N ALA A 141 -9.22 11.44 -5.40
CA ALA A 141 -9.42 10.31 -6.31
C ALA A 141 -10.88 9.81 -6.28
N PHE A 142 -11.46 9.62 -5.09
CA PHE A 142 -12.85 9.21 -4.93
C PHE A 142 -13.85 10.31 -5.31
N GLU A 143 -13.52 11.57 -5.07
CA GLU A 143 -14.34 12.71 -5.52
C GLU A 143 -14.45 12.75 -7.04
N ARG A 144 -13.32 12.66 -7.74
CA ARG A 144 -13.27 12.57 -9.21
C ARG A 144 -14.05 11.35 -9.69
N LEU A 145 -13.82 10.19 -9.08
CA LEU A 145 -14.51 8.95 -9.45
C LEU A 145 -16.03 9.13 -9.36
N ALA A 146 -16.53 9.77 -8.30
CA ALA A 146 -17.96 10.02 -8.16
C ALA A 146 -18.51 10.91 -9.28
N ASP A 147 -17.79 11.96 -9.66
CA ASP A 147 -18.19 12.86 -10.76
C ASP A 147 -18.16 12.16 -12.12
N GLU A 148 -17.12 11.39 -12.41
CA GLU A 148 -17.01 10.63 -13.64
C GLU A 148 -18.13 9.57 -13.72
N LEU A 149 -18.37 8.82 -12.64
CA LEU A 149 -19.48 7.86 -12.55
C LEU A 149 -20.83 8.52 -12.85
N ALA A 150 -21.09 9.71 -12.29
CA ALA A 150 -22.30 10.45 -12.56
C ALA A 150 -22.40 10.87 -14.04
N SER A 151 -21.32 11.40 -14.61
CA SER A 151 -21.29 11.82 -16.02
C SER A 151 -21.50 10.67 -17.02
N HIS A 152 -21.07 9.46 -16.68
CA HIS A 152 -21.22 8.26 -17.50
C HIS A 152 -22.55 7.51 -17.25
N GLY A 153 -23.42 8.05 -16.39
CA GLY A 153 -24.73 7.49 -16.09
C GLY A 153 -24.67 6.21 -15.25
N ALA A 154 -23.73 6.14 -14.30
CA ALA A 154 -23.69 5.05 -13.33
C ALA A 154 -24.90 5.08 -12.39
N PRO A 155 -25.33 3.93 -11.85
CA PRO A 155 -26.34 3.89 -10.79
C PRO A 155 -25.97 4.83 -9.63
N GLU A 156 -26.93 5.64 -9.17
CA GLU A 156 -26.68 6.63 -8.10
C GLU A 156 -26.07 6.03 -6.82
N ARG A 157 -26.35 4.75 -6.55
CA ARG A 157 -25.75 4.02 -5.42
C ARG A 157 -24.22 3.94 -5.49
N LEU A 158 -23.64 3.85 -6.70
CA LEU A 158 -22.19 3.83 -6.91
C LEU A 158 -21.60 5.24 -6.71
N VAL A 159 -22.27 6.26 -7.24
CA VAL A 159 -21.89 7.68 -7.05
C VAL A 159 -21.88 8.04 -5.57
N ARG A 160 -22.98 7.74 -4.84
CA ARG A 160 -23.07 7.95 -3.39
C ARG A 160 -22.03 7.15 -2.62
N ALA A 161 -21.70 5.95 -3.08
CA ALA A 161 -20.67 5.13 -2.45
C ALA A 161 -19.27 5.75 -2.61
N ALA A 162 -18.92 6.22 -3.79
CA ALA A 162 -17.65 6.92 -4.02
C ALA A 162 -17.55 8.22 -3.19
N ARG A 163 -18.62 9.02 -3.12
CA ARG A 163 -18.66 10.22 -2.25
C ARG A 163 -18.49 9.90 -0.77
N ARG A 164 -19.09 8.80 -0.30
CA ARG A 164 -18.90 8.35 1.08
C ARG A 164 -17.44 7.91 1.31
N SER A 165 -16.86 7.14 0.39
CA SER A 165 -15.46 6.72 0.47
C SER A 165 -14.51 7.91 0.57
N ALA A 166 -14.71 8.97 -0.22
CA ALA A 166 -13.93 10.21 -0.07
C ALA A 166 -13.99 10.79 1.37
N GLY A 167 -15.16 10.77 2.02
CA GLY A 167 -15.29 11.20 3.41
C GLY A 167 -14.66 10.24 4.43
N GLU A 168 -14.62 8.95 4.12
CA GLU A 168 -13.94 7.92 4.92
C GLU A 168 -12.42 8.14 4.86
N GLU A 169 -11.88 8.47 3.69
CA GLU A 169 -10.45 8.74 3.52
C GLU A 169 -9.96 10.00 4.25
N VAL A 170 -10.79 11.04 4.38
CA VAL A 170 -10.44 12.19 5.23
C VAL A 170 -10.22 11.74 6.68
N ARG A 171 -11.01 10.78 7.16
CA ARG A 171 -10.84 10.22 8.49
C ARG A 171 -9.60 9.33 8.55
N HIS A 172 -9.36 8.49 7.54
CA HIS A 172 -8.22 7.57 7.50
C HIS A 172 -6.88 8.33 7.48
N ALA A 173 -6.79 9.37 6.65
CA ALA A 173 -5.62 10.26 6.61
C ALA A 173 -5.31 10.85 7.98
N ARG A 174 -6.31 11.33 8.72
CA ARG A 174 -6.12 11.86 10.08
C ARG A 174 -5.66 10.80 11.08
N VAL A 175 -6.19 9.58 10.99
CA VAL A 175 -5.80 8.47 11.87
C VAL A 175 -4.35 8.08 11.59
N MET A 176 -3.96 7.95 10.33
CA MET A 176 -2.57 7.64 9.95
C MET A 176 -1.62 8.79 10.28
N GLU A 177 -2.04 10.05 10.12
CA GLU A 177 -1.25 11.23 10.50
C GLU A 177 -1.01 11.27 12.01
N ALA A 178 -2.02 10.93 12.82
CA ALA A 178 -1.87 10.83 14.27
C ALA A 178 -0.84 9.76 14.67
N LEU A 179 -0.85 8.59 14.01
CA LEU A 179 0.20 7.58 14.20
C LEU A 179 1.57 8.11 13.76
N ALA A 180 1.66 8.81 12.63
CA ALA A 180 2.91 9.42 12.18
C ALA A 180 3.49 10.36 13.22
N VAL A 181 2.68 11.28 13.76
CA VAL A 181 3.07 12.25 14.78
C VAL A 181 3.50 11.56 16.07
N GLN A 182 2.75 10.54 16.51
CA GLN A 182 3.11 9.73 17.68
C GLN A 182 4.49 9.07 17.53
N HIS A 183 4.86 8.70 16.31
CA HIS A 183 6.15 8.07 15.99
C HIS A 183 7.19 9.04 15.41
N GLY A 184 7.02 10.36 15.66
CA GLY A 184 8.04 11.37 15.38
C GLY A 184 8.13 11.83 13.93
N ALA A 185 7.06 11.68 13.15
CA ALA A 185 6.97 12.13 11.76
C ALA A 185 5.74 13.04 11.55
N ALA A 186 5.77 13.87 10.52
CA ALA A 186 4.61 14.63 10.07
C ALA A 186 4.25 14.21 8.64
N MET A 187 2.97 14.22 8.30
CA MET A 187 2.54 13.97 6.92
C MET A 187 3.10 15.09 6.01
N PRO A 188 3.71 14.75 4.87
CA PRO A 188 4.16 15.75 3.90
C PRO A 188 2.97 16.45 3.23
N GLU A 189 3.22 17.61 2.65
CA GLU A 189 2.19 18.37 1.91
C GLU A 189 1.70 17.58 0.69
N LEU A 190 0.37 17.50 0.54
CA LEU A 190 -0.26 16.82 -0.58
C LEU A 190 -0.40 17.77 -1.77
N THR A 191 0.17 17.39 -2.92
CA THR A 191 -0.03 18.12 -4.19
C THR A 191 -0.64 17.18 -5.24
N VAL A 192 -1.84 17.53 -5.70
CA VAL A 192 -2.58 16.80 -6.75
C VAL A 192 -2.92 17.76 -7.88
N ALA A 193 -2.56 17.38 -9.11
CA ALA A 193 -2.91 18.16 -10.29
C ALA A 193 -4.44 18.18 -10.52
N PRO A 194 -5.00 19.28 -11.06
CA PRO A 194 -6.42 19.33 -11.38
C PRO A 194 -6.82 18.22 -12.36
N PHE A 195 -7.90 17.50 -12.05
CA PHE A 195 -8.37 16.41 -12.89
C PHE A 195 -9.04 16.90 -14.16
N GLN A 196 -8.91 16.09 -15.21
CA GLN A 196 -9.71 16.20 -16.42
C GLN A 196 -10.69 15.02 -16.49
N PRO A 197 -11.94 15.23 -16.96
CA PRO A 197 -12.89 14.15 -17.15
C PRO A 197 -12.37 13.11 -18.14
N ARG A 198 -12.50 11.83 -17.79
CA ARG A 198 -12.06 10.71 -18.64
C ARG A 198 -13.19 10.04 -19.40
N SER A 199 -12.80 9.32 -20.45
CA SER A 199 -13.67 8.32 -21.07
C SER A 199 -13.99 7.20 -20.07
N LEU A 200 -15.11 6.50 -20.29
CA LEU A 200 -15.49 5.35 -19.47
C LEU A 200 -14.42 4.25 -19.49
N GLU A 201 -13.75 4.06 -20.62
CA GLU A 201 -12.66 3.10 -20.74
C GLU A 201 -11.45 3.47 -19.88
N ALA A 202 -11.04 4.75 -19.89
CA ALA A 202 -9.92 5.20 -19.08
C ALA A 202 -10.23 5.13 -17.57
N LEU A 203 -11.47 5.44 -17.17
CA LEU A 203 -11.95 5.19 -15.80
C LEU A 203 -11.89 3.72 -15.44
N ALA A 204 -12.33 2.82 -16.34
CA ALA A 204 -12.31 1.38 -16.10
C ALA A 204 -10.88 0.84 -15.98
N LEU A 205 -9.94 1.35 -16.79
CA LEU A 205 -8.52 1.01 -16.72
C LEU A 205 -7.92 1.42 -15.36
N GLU A 206 -8.13 2.66 -14.92
CA GLU A 206 -7.66 3.09 -13.59
C GLU A 206 -8.31 2.24 -12.49
N ASN A 207 -9.64 2.06 -12.54
CA ASN A 207 -10.35 1.28 -11.53
C ASN A 207 -9.87 -0.18 -11.47
N ALA A 208 -9.49 -0.77 -12.60
CA ALA A 208 -8.95 -2.11 -12.64
C ALA A 208 -7.60 -2.24 -11.93
N VAL A 209 -6.74 -1.22 -12.01
CA VAL A 209 -5.43 -1.19 -11.35
C VAL A 209 -5.58 -0.72 -9.91
N GLU A 210 -5.98 0.53 -9.71
CA GLU A 210 -5.98 1.21 -8.41
C GLU A 210 -7.10 0.70 -7.51
N GLY A 211 -8.28 0.40 -8.05
CA GLY A 211 -9.42 -0.09 -7.25
C GLY A 211 -9.45 -1.61 -7.07
N CYS A 212 -9.48 -2.35 -8.17
CA CYS A 212 -9.66 -3.81 -8.10
C CYS A 212 -8.41 -4.56 -7.64
N VAL A 213 -7.21 -4.01 -7.86
CA VAL A 213 -5.96 -4.62 -7.38
C VAL A 213 -5.46 -3.92 -6.12
N ARG A 214 -5.07 -2.65 -6.21
CA ARG A 214 -4.36 -1.96 -5.11
C ARG A 214 -5.25 -1.77 -3.89
N GLU A 215 -6.45 -1.19 -4.03
CA GLU A 215 -7.40 -1.03 -2.92
C GLU A 215 -7.78 -2.37 -2.29
N THR A 216 -7.99 -3.39 -3.14
CA THR A 216 -8.37 -4.73 -2.66
C THR A 216 -7.25 -5.37 -1.83
N PHE A 217 -5.99 -5.14 -2.19
CA PHE A 217 -4.87 -5.62 -1.40
C PHE A 217 -4.56 -4.74 -0.18
N GLY A 218 -4.69 -3.41 -0.30
CA GLY A 218 -4.61 -2.46 0.82
C GLY A 218 -5.62 -2.79 1.92
N ALA A 219 -6.87 -3.10 1.56
CA ALA A 219 -7.89 -3.55 2.49
C ALA A 219 -7.54 -4.86 3.21
N LEU A 220 -6.83 -5.78 2.52
CA LEU A 220 -6.34 -7.01 3.14
C LEU A 220 -5.20 -6.72 4.11
N LEU A 221 -4.28 -5.82 3.75
CA LEU A 221 -3.18 -5.38 4.62
C LEU A 221 -3.70 -4.66 5.87
N ALA A 222 -4.67 -3.76 5.75
CA ALA A 222 -5.29 -3.09 6.89
C ALA A 222 -5.86 -4.11 7.90
N GLN A 223 -6.58 -5.13 7.42
CA GLN A 223 -7.10 -6.20 8.27
C GLN A 223 -6.01 -7.11 8.84
N TRP A 224 -4.92 -7.34 8.11
CA TRP A 224 -3.78 -8.09 8.58
C TRP A 224 -3.07 -7.34 9.72
N GLN A 225 -2.71 -6.07 9.49
CA GLN A 225 -2.01 -5.23 10.47
C GLN A 225 -2.85 -5.00 11.73
N ALA A 226 -4.18 -4.83 11.60
CA ALA A 226 -5.11 -4.75 12.72
C ALA A 226 -5.03 -5.96 13.67
N ARG A 227 -4.58 -7.12 13.18
CA ARG A 227 -4.40 -8.36 13.95
C ARG A 227 -2.96 -8.56 14.41
N CYS A 228 -2.00 -8.21 13.56
CA CYS A 228 -0.62 -8.64 13.69
C CYS A 228 0.33 -7.59 14.28
N ALA A 229 -0.01 -6.29 14.21
CA ALA A 229 0.87 -5.24 14.73
C ALA A 229 1.19 -5.46 16.20
N GLU A 230 2.45 -5.31 16.62
CA GLU A 230 2.84 -5.36 18.03
C GLU A 230 2.39 -4.09 18.77
N ASP A 231 2.40 -2.95 18.08
CA ASP A 231 1.92 -1.69 18.62
C ASP A 231 0.39 -1.71 18.76
N ALA A 232 -0.09 -1.46 19.98
CA ALA A 232 -1.52 -1.50 20.30
C ALA A 232 -2.30 -0.35 19.64
N ALA A 233 -1.70 0.85 19.55
CA ALA A 233 -2.35 2.00 18.91
C ALA A 233 -2.51 1.76 17.41
N VAL A 234 -1.54 1.09 16.78
CA VAL A 234 -1.61 0.69 15.36
C VAL A 234 -2.72 -0.34 15.14
N ARG A 235 -2.80 -1.40 15.98
CA ARG A 235 -3.87 -2.40 15.88
C ARG A 235 -5.26 -1.78 16.02
N GLU A 236 -5.44 -0.91 17.02
CA GLU A 236 -6.72 -0.25 17.26
C GLU A 236 -7.09 0.66 16.09
N SER A 237 -6.16 1.52 15.67
CA SER A 237 -6.36 2.44 14.54
C SER A 237 -6.73 1.69 13.27
N LEU A 238 -5.96 0.66 12.89
CA LEU A 238 -6.25 -0.10 11.68
C LEU A 238 -7.51 -0.96 11.81
N GLY A 239 -7.86 -1.40 13.03
CA GLY A 239 -9.12 -2.05 13.31
C GLY A 239 -10.34 -1.14 13.06
N THR A 240 -10.20 0.17 13.23
CA THR A 240 -11.28 1.13 12.95
C THR A 240 -11.46 1.42 11.46
N ILE A 241 -10.39 1.43 10.66
CA ILE A 241 -10.46 1.75 9.22
C ILE A 241 -10.71 0.51 8.35
N ALA A 242 -10.24 -0.66 8.78
CA ALA A 242 -10.30 -1.90 7.99
C ALA A 242 -11.69 -2.28 7.44
N PRO A 243 -12.81 -2.07 8.16
CA PRO A 243 -14.15 -2.30 7.59
C PRO A 243 -14.50 -1.36 6.44
N ASP A 244 -13.96 -0.14 6.45
CA ASP A 244 -14.20 0.88 5.44
C ASP A 244 -13.38 0.57 4.20
N GLU A 245 -12.11 0.19 4.37
CA GLU A 245 -11.25 -0.31 3.30
C GLU A 245 -11.85 -1.50 2.54
N LEU A 246 -12.44 -2.46 3.28
CA LEU A 246 -13.15 -3.57 2.64
C LEU A 246 -14.32 -3.07 1.78
N ARG A 247 -15.04 -2.05 2.23
CA ARG A 247 -16.15 -1.45 1.46
C ARG A 247 -15.64 -0.68 0.24
N HIS A 248 -14.43 -0.12 0.28
CA HIS A 248 -13.81 0.51 -0.87
C HIS A 248 -13.43 -0.51 -1.94
N ALA A 249 -12.84 -1.63 -1.53
CA ALA A 249 -12.59 -2.77 -2.41
C ALA A 249 -13.90 -3.29 -3.04
N GLU A 250 -14.95 -3.50 -2.24
CA GLU A 250 -16.27 -3.90 -2.75
C GLU A 250 -16.83 -2.91 -3.78
N LEU A 251 -16.67 -1.60 -3.54
CA LEU A 251 -17.09 -0.55 -4.47
C LEU A 251 -16.31 -0.66 -5.79
N SER A 252 -15.00 -0.83 -5.74
CA SER A 252 -14.15 -0.97 -6.93
C SER A 252 -14.60 -2.12 -7.84
N TRP A 253 -14.91 -3.29 -7.25
CA TRP A 253 -15.43 -4.42 -8.01
C TRP A 253 -16.85 -4.20 -8.56
N ALA A 254 -17.69 -3.47 -7.83
CA ALA A 254 -19.03 -3.11 -8.32
C ALA A 254 -18.98 -2.12 -9.50
N ILE A 255 -18.02 -1.18 -9.48
CA ILE A 255 -17.75 -0.26 -10.59
C ILE A 255 -17.21 -1.03 -11.80
N ASP A 256 -16.28 -1.96 -11.60
CA ASP A 256 -15.71 -2.80 -12.66
C ASP A 256 -16.80 -3.58 -13.41
N ALA A 257 -17.67 -4.28 -12.67
CA ALA A 257 -18.78 -5.03 -13.26
C ALA A 257 -19.72 -4.13 -14.09
N TRP A 258 -20.08 -2.96 -13.56
CA TRP A 258 -20.92 -1.99 -14.26
C TRP A 258 -20.25 -1.42 -15.52
N ALA A 259 -18.98 -1.02 -15.42
CA ALA A 259 -18.24 -0.42 -16.53
C ALA A 259 -18.02 -1.43 -17.65
N LEU A 260 -17.57 -2.65 -17.33
CA LEU A 260 -17.37 -3.71 -18.32
C LEU A 260 -18.65 -4.00 -19.11
N GLY A 261 -19.82 -4.01 -18.45
CA GLY A 261 -21.12 -4.18 -19.13
C GLY A 261 -21.40 -3.18 -20.26
N ARG A 262 -20.71 -2.04 -20.29
CA ARG A 262 -20.91 -0.93 -21.24
C ARG A 262 -19.74 -0.74 -22.21
N LEU A 263 -18.63 -1.44 -22.01
CA LEU A 263 -17.45 -1.38 -22.88
C LEU A 263 -17.55 -2.36 -24.05
N SER A 264 -16.86 -2.04 -25.16
CA SER A 264 -16.67 -2.97 -26.28
C SER A 264 -15.81 -4.17 -25.85
N VAL A 265 -15.82 -5.25 -26.63
CA VAL A 265 -15.02 -6.46 -26.35
C VAL A 265 -13.52 -6.13 -26.30
N GLU A 266 -13.05 -5.26 -27.19
CA GLU A 266 -11.65 -4.83 -27.26
C GLU A 266 -11.25 -3.99 -26.05
N ALA A 267 -12.12 -3.08 -25.60
CA ALA A 267 -11.91 -2.28 -24.40
C ALA A 267 -11.90 -3.16 -23.14
N ARG A 268 -12.82 -4.13 -23.02
CA ARG A 268 -12.82 -5.12 -21.94
C ARG A 268 -11.51 -5.91 -21.90
N ALA A 269 -11.02 -6.36 -23.05
CA ALA A 269 -9.76 -7.08 -23.14
C ALA A 269 -8.57 -6.25 -22.64
N ARG A 270 -8.54 -4.94 -22.93
CA ARG A 270 -7.51 -4.01 -22.41
C ARG A 270 -7.62 -3.83 -20.90
N VAL A 271 -8.83 -3.63 -20.37
CA VAL A 271 -9.06 -3.53 -18.91
C VAL A 271 -8.61 -4.80 -18.18
N GLU A 272 -8.97 -5.97 -18.71
CA GLU A 272 -8.52 -7.23 -18.12
C GLU A 272 -7.00 -7.44 -18.21
N ALA A 273 -6.37 -7.01 -19.30
CA ALA A 273 -4.93 -7.05 -19.45
C ALA A 273 -4.23 -6.15 -18.42
N ALA A 274 -4.73 -4.92 -18.23
CA ALA A 274 -4.23 -4.00 -17.21
C ALA A 274 -4.37 -4.59 -15.80
N ARG A 275 -5.52 -5.19 -15.47
CA ARG A 275 -5.73 -5.87 -14.18
C ARG A 275 -4.77 -7.03 -13.96
N ARG A 276 -4.54 -7.87 -14.99
CA ARG A 276 -3.59 -8.99 -14.89
C ARG A 276 -2.17 -8.51 -14.68
N GLU A 277 -1.76 -7.44 -15.36
CA GLU A 277 -0.43 -6.87 -15.14
C GLU A 277 -0.31 -6.24 -13.75
N ALA A 278 -1.34 -5.52 -13.29
CA ALA A 278 -1.36 -4.96 -11.94
C ALA A 278 -1.20 -6.03 -10.84
N TRP A 279 -1.85 -7.19 -10.97
CA TRP A 279 -1.62 -8.30 -10.03
C TRP A 279 -0.18 -8.83 -10.07
N ARG A 280 0.43 -8.91 -11.25
CA ARG A 280 1.83 -9.35 -11.39
C ARG A 280 2.80 -8.32 -10.83
N ALA A 281 2.55 -7.04 -11.07
CA ALA A 281 3.31 -5.95 -10.49
C ALA A 281 3.21 -6.00 -8.96
N LEU A 282 2.01 -6.05 -8.41
CA LEU A 282 1.79 -6.18 -6.98
C LEU A 282 2.50 -7.38 -6.36
N GLU A 283 2.50 -8.55 -7.03
CA GLU A 283 3.23 -9.72 -6.54
C GLU A 283 4.75 -9.47 -6.51
N ARG A 284 5.32 -8.81 -7.52
CA ARG A 284 6.74 -8.43 -7.56
C ARG A 284 7.06 -7.42 -6.46
N ASP A 285 6.22 -6.39 -6.30
CA ASP A 285 6.38 -5.32 -5.31
C ASP A 285 6.27 -5.88 -3.87
N ALA A 286 5.39 -6.86 -3.66
CA ALA A 286 5.24 -7.54 -2.39
C ALA A 286 6.44 -8.43 -2.04
N GLU A 287 7.03 -9.09 -3.04
CA GLU A 287 8.27 -9.87 -2.88
C GLU A 287 9.47 -8.98 -2.58
N SER A 288 9.47 -7.75 -3.07
CA SER A 288 10.60 -6.82 -2.96
C SER A 288 10.53 -5.84 -1.79
N SER A 289 9.38 -5.73 -1.13
CA SER A 289 9.16 -4.83 0.00
C SER A 289 10.17 -5.10 1.12
N HIS A 290 10.94 -4.10 1.54
CA HIS A 290 11.90 -4.27 2.63
C HIS A 290 11.68 -3.26 3.74
N LEU A 291 11.29 -3.77 4.92
CA LEU A 291 11.17 -2.99 6.14
C LEU A 291 12.08 -3.59 7.21
N PRO A 292 12.79 -2.75 8.01
CA PRO A 292 13.50 -3.24 9.17
C PRO A 292 12.57 -4.05 10.07
N GLY A 293 13.07 -5.16 10.61
CA GLY A 293 12.24 -6.09 11.37
C GLY A 293 11.47 -5.45 12.53
N ALA A 294 12.04 -4.44 13.19
CA ALA A 294 11.33 -3.68 14.22
C ALA A 294 10.13 -2.89 13.67
N VAL A 295 10.29 -2.24 12.51
CA VAL A 295 9.21 -1.50 11.85
C VAL A 295 8.11 -2.45 11.38
N ALA A 296 8.47 -3.56 10.73
CA ALA A 296 7.50 -4.55 10.25
C ALA A 296 6.67 -5.14 11.41
N ARG A 297 7.31 -5.46 12.54
CA ARG A 297 6.60 -5.97 13.73
C ARG A 297 5.69 -4.92 14.37
N GLN A 298 6.18 -3.69 14.54
CA GLN A 298 5.41 -2.61 15.15
C GLN A 298 4.22 -2.18 14.27
N SER A 299 4.42 -2.10 12.94
CA SER A 299 3.34 -1.77 11.99
C SER A 299 2.41 -2.94 11.69
N GLY A 300 2.85 -4.17 11.98
CA GLY A 300 2.12 -5.40 11.69
C GLY A 300 2.15 -5.82 10.23
N LEU A 301 2.98 -5.18 9.39
CA LEU A 301 3.08 -5.55 7.98
C LEU A 301 3.63 -6.98 7.84
N PRO A 302 3.09 -7.77 6.89
CA PRO A 302 3.58 -9.12 6.65
C PRO A 302 5.05 -9.10 6.17
N SER A 303 5.77 -10.20 6.38
CA SER A 303 7.06 -10.40 5.70
C SER A 303 6.87 -10.44 4.18
N PRO A 304 7.91 -10.22 3.38
CA PRO A 304 7.77 -10.18 1.92
C PRO A 304 7.24 -11.49 1.34
N GLU A 305 7.65 -12.64 1.90
CA GLU A 305 7.16 -13.95 1.49
C GLU A 305 5.66 -14.11 1.76
N VAL A 306 5.20 -13.62 2.92
CA VAL A 306 3.79 -13.62 3.29
C VAL A 306 3.02 -12.64 2.42
N ALA A 307 3.52 -11.42 2.22
CA ALA A 307 2.90 -10.39 1.38
C ALA A 307 2.70 -10.90 -0.06
N ARG A 308 3.74 -11.47 -0.65
CA ARG A 308 3.70 -12.11 -1.97
C ARG A 308 2.68 -13.23 -2.03
N ARG A 309 2.64 -14.11 -1.02
CA ARG A 309 1.66 -15.19 -0.95
C ARG A 309 0.23 -14.65 -0.86
N LEU A 310 0.00 -13.63 -0.03
CA LEU A 310 -1.30 -12.97 0.09
C LEU A 310 -1.73 -12.38 -1.27
N ALA A 311 -0.83 -11.66 -1.96
CA ALA A 311 -1.10 -11.08 -3.27
C ALA A 311 -1.47 -12.17 -4.31
N ARG A 312 -0.68 -13.24 -4.38
CA ARG A 312 -0.90 -14.36 -5.31
C ARG A 312 -2.23 -15.08 -5.04
N GLU A 313 -2.51 -15.42 -3.79
CA GLU A 313 -3.74 -16.12 -3.42
C GLU A 313 -4.98 -15.23 -3.59
N LEU A 314 -4.86 -13.93 -3.30
CA LEU A 314 -5.92 -12.96 -3.56
C LEU A 314 -6.20 -12.84 -5.06
N ALA A 315 -5.17 -12.72 -5.90
CA ALA A 315 -5.30 -12.69 -7.35
C ALA A 315 -5.99 -13.95 -7.88
N GLN A 316 -5.60 -15.13 -7.40
CA GLN A 316 -6.25 -16.40 -7.76
C GLN A 316 -7.71 -16.42 -7.32
N ALA A 317 -8.00 -16.01 -6.09
CA ALA A 317 -9.36 -15.96 -5.58
C ALA A 317 -10.23 -14.98 -6.37
N MET A 318 -9.69 -13.85 -6.84
CA MET A 318 -10.43 -12.85 -7.60
C MET A 318 -10.55 -13.17 -9.09
N THR A 319 -9.68 -14.00 -9.65
CA THR A 319 -9.73 -14.43 -11.06
C THR A 319 -10.40 -15.78 -11.31
N ALA A 320 -10.46 -16.67 -10.31
CA ALA A 320 -11.07 -18.00 -10.48
C ALA A 320 -12.57 -17.93 -10.76
N PRO A 321 -13.14 -18.81 -11.62
CA PRO A 321 -14.58 -18.99 -11.67
C PRO A 321 -15.10 -19.41 -10.28
N LEU A 322 -16.31 -19.01 -9.90
CA LEU A 322 -16.90 -19.54 -8.66
C LEU A 322 -17.04 -21.07 -8.79
N PRO A 323 -16.75 -21.83 -7.72
CA PRO A 323 -17.08 -23.25 -7.72
C PRO A 323 -18.59 -23.39 -7.93
N VAL A 324 -18.96 -24.20 -8.92
CA VAL A 324 -20.34 -24.58 -9.25
C VAL A 324 -20.99 -25.25 -8.05
#